data_AF-A0A8H4UPD9-F1
#
_entry.id   AF-A0A8H4UPD9-F1
#
_cell.length_a   1.000
_cell.length_b   1.000
_cell.length_c   1.000
_cell.angle_alpha   90.00
_cell.angle_beta   90.00
_cell.angle_gamma   90.00
#
_symmetry.space_group_name_H-M   'P 1'
#
loop_
_entity.id
_entity.type
_entity.pdbx_description
1 polymer ?
#
loop_
_entity_poly.entity_id
_entity_poly.type
_entity_poly.pdbx_seq_one_letter_code
_entity_poly.pdbx_strand_id
1 'polypeptide(L)'
;MYIRDAHAETDLGVLRRLIHENPLGILTTGIKSPMYSLLQSSHISFLLDVQDQSSETELGYLRRHMARQNPQSKASDFRPHGPCKLEGKFKMSQEMSKGDRDGVIRGFENLQSETEYDLAQIVRERGELKDKQQ
;
A
#
# COMPACT_ATOMS: atom_id res chain seq x y z
N MET A 1 -4.45 2.38 -11.47
CA MET A 1 -4.66 3.51 -10.54
C MET A 1 -3.58 4.54 -10.85
N TYR A 2 -3.91 5.81 -11.01
CA TYR A 2 -2.88 6.84 -11.21
C TYR A 2 -2.25 7.19 -9.85
N ILE A 3 -0.91 7.16 -9.77
CA ILE A 3 -0.11 7.58 -8.62
C ILE A 3 0.77 8.71 -9.13
N ARG A 4 0.75 9.86 -8.45
CA ARG A 4 1.64 10.99 -8.77
C ARG A 4 3.05 10.66 -8.32
N ASP A 5 4.05 11.08 -9.07
CA ASP A 5 5.45 10.80 -8.79
C ASP A 5 5.87 11.26 -7.37
N ALA A 6 5.38 12.41 -6.92
CA ALA A 6 5.63 12.92 -5.56
C ALA A 6 5.14 12.00 -4.44
N HIS A 7 4.20 11.11 -4.73
CA HIS A 7 3.59 10.20 -3.75
C HIS A 7 4.01 8.74 -3.98
N ALA A 8 4.63 8.45 -5.12
CA ALA A 8 5.06 7.11 -5.47
C ALA A 8 6.26 6.70 -4.61
N GLU A 9 6.23 5.46 -4.12
CA GLU A 9 7.43 4.77 -3.67
C GLU A 9 7.80 3.77 -4.75
N THR A 10 9.02 3.89 -5.28
CA THR A 10 9.52 3.06 -6.37
C THR A 10 10.62 2.10 -5.92
N ASP A 11 11.17 2.30 -4.71
CA ASP A 11 12.17 1.42 -4.15
C ASP A 11 11.55 0.06 -3.79
N LEU A 12 11.90 -0.98 -4.56
CA LEU A 12 11.37 -2.32 -4.32
C LEU A 12 11.79 -2.89 -2.97
N GLY A 13 12.96 -2.55 -2.44
CA GLY A 13 13.40 -2.97 -1.12
C GLY A 13 12.47 -2.45 -0.02
N VAL A 14 12.11 -1.16 -0.08
CA VAL A 14 11.13 -0.55 0.83
C VAL A 14 9.77 -1.22 0.71
N LEU A 15 9.28 -1.44 -0.51
CA LEU A 15 7.97 -2.06 -0.75
C LEU A 15 7.90 -3.52 -0.29
N ARG A 16 8.95 -4.32 -0.55
CA ARG A 16 9.05 -5.71 -0.09
C ARG A 16 9.08 -5.76 1.42
N ARG A 17 9.92 -4.91 2.05
CA ARG A 17 10.01 -4.81 3.51
C ARG A 17 8.67 -4.48 4.14
N LEU A 18 7.94 -3.53 3.56
CA LEU A 18 6.60 -3.16 4.04
C LEU A 18 5.66 -4.37 4.08
N ILE A 19 5.62 -5.18 3.01
CA ILE A 19 4.77 -6.38 2.95
C ILE A 19 5.23 -7.44 3.95
N HIS A 20 6.54 -7.64 4.10
CA HIS A 20 7.09 -8.62 5.05
C HIS A 20 6.79 -8.26 6.51
N GLU A 21 6.91 -6.98 6.89
CA GLU A 21 6.62 -6.51 8.24
C GLU A 21 5.12 -6.36 8.50
N ASN A 22 4.31 -6.11 7.45
CA ASN A 22 2.87 -5.87 7.55
C ASN A 22 2.09 -6.73 6.53
N PRO A 23 1.95 -8.04 6.77
CA PRO A 23 1.38 -8.97 5.79
C PRO A 23 -0.13 -8.86 5.61
N LEU A 24 -0.86 -8.17 6.50
CA LEU A 24 -2.31 -8.04 6.39
C LEU A 24 -2.69 -6.99 5.34
N GLY A 25 -3.49 -7.38 4.35
CA GLY A 25 -3.97 -6.47 3.32
C GLY A 25 -5.41 -6.74 2.89
N ILE A 26 -5.88 -5.96 1.91
CA ILE A 26 -7.19 -6.10 1.29
C ILE A 26 -7.00 -6.43 -0.19
N LEU A 27 -7.56 -7.56 -0.63
CA LEU A 27 -7.66 -7.89 -2.03
C LEU A 27 -8.98 -7.37 -2.59
N THR A 28 -8.91 -6.38 -3.48
CA THR A 28 -10.08 -5.91 -4.23
C THR A 28 -10.02 -6.41 -5.67
N THR A 29 -11.08 -7.05 -6.14
CA THR A 29 -11.20 -7.55 -7.52
C THR A 29 -12.50 -7.07 -8.16
N GLY A 30 -12.44 -6.72 -9.45
CA GLY A 30 -13.60 -6.43 -10.29
C GLY A 30 -13.91 -7.57 -11.25
N ILE A 31 -14.62 -8.61 -10.80
CA ILE A 31 -14.88 -9.83 -11.59
C ILE A 31 -16.37 -9.88 -11.93
N LYS A 32 -16.69 -9.90 -13.24
CA LYS A 32 -18.08 -10.06 -13.69
C LYS A 32 -18.55 -11.46 -13.34
N SER A 33 -19.63 -11.55 -12.57
CA SER A 33 -20.28 -12.82 -12.25
C SER A 33 -21.80 -12.65 -12.31
N PRO A 34 -22.54 -13.64 -12.84
CA PRO A 34 -24.00 -13.62 -12.77
C PRO A 34 -24.53 -13.85 -11.34
N MET A 35 -23.72 -14.41 -10.43
CA MET A 35 -24.14 -14.79 -9.08
C MET A 35 -23.53 -13.94 -7.95
N TYR A 36 -22.48 -13.18 -8.23
CA TYR A 36 -21.74 -12.42 -7.23
C TYR A 36 -21.52 -10.97 -7.66
N SER A 37 -21.36 -10.06 -6.69
CA SER A 37 -21.06 -8.66 -6.94
C SER A 37 -19.80 -8.48 -7.79
N LEU A 38 -19.83 -7.48 -8.70
CA LEU A 38 -18.69 -7.16 -9.57
C LEU A 38 -17.46 -6.81 -8.73
N LEU A 39 -17.61 -5.89 -7.79
CA LEU A 39 -16.55 -5.46 -6.89
C LEU A 39 -16.64 -6.28 -5.60
N GLN A 40 -15.54 -6.94 -5.26
CA GLN A 40 -15.41 -7.74 -4.05
C GLN A 40 -14.10 -7.41 -3.36
N SER A 41 -14.14 -7.34 -2.03
CA SER A 41 -12.98 -7.05 -1.17
C SER A 41 -12.89 -8.08 -0.05
N SER A 42 -11.74 -8.74 0.08
CA SER A 42 -11.45 -9.65 1.21
C SER A 42 -10.21 -9.18 1.96
N HIS A 43 -10.30 -9.17 3.29
CA HIS A 43 -9.14 -8.97 4.18
C HIS A 43 -8.37 -10.28 4.27
N ILE A 44 -7.13 -10.31 3.81
CA ILE A 44 -6.33 -11.53 3.70
C ILE A 44 -4.87 -11.22 4.02
N SER A 45 -4.22 -12.14 4.72
CA SER A 45 -2.78 -12.12 4.92
C SER A 45 -2.05 -12.55 3.64
N PHE A 46 -1.11 -11.73 3.20
CA PHE A 46 -0.26 -11.97 2.06
C PHE A 46 1.13 -12.44 2.50
N LEU A 47 1.72 -13.32 1.72
CA LEU A 47 3.12 -13.71 1.82
C LEU A 47 3.81 -13.33 0.51
N LEU A 48 4.93 -12.64 0.61
CA LEU A 48 5.74 -12.27 -0.54
C LEU A 48 6.95 -13.21 -0.63
N ASP A 49 7.10 -13.88 -1.76
CA ASP A 49 8.29 -14.67 -2.06
C ASP A 49 9.17 -13.95 -3.06
N VAL A 50 10.44 -13.78 -2.73
CA VAL A 50 11.47 -13.19 -3.58
C VAL A 50 12.67 -14.13 -3.56
N GLN A 51 13.24 -14.43 -4.72
CA GLN A 51 14.41 -15.31 -4.84
C GLN A 51 15.69 -14.57 -4.46
N ASP A 52 15.84 -13.34 -4.95
CA ASP A 52 16.96 -12.45 -4.65
C ASP A 52 16.47 -11.14 -4.04
N GLN A 53 16.62 -11.03 -2.72
CA GLN A 53 16.22 -9.83 -1.99
C GLN A 53 17.04 -8.58 -2.36
N SER A 54 18.23 -8.74 -2.94
CA SER A 54 19.08 -7.65 -3.39
C SER A 54 18.75 -7.15 -4.80
N SER A 55 17.94 -7.90 -5.55
CA SER A 55 17.55 -7.52 -6.91
C SER A 55 16.72 -6.24 -6.91
N GLU A 56 17.05 -5.28 -7.77
CA GLU A 56 16.25 -4.05 -7.94
C GLU A 56 15.07 -4.21 -8.91
N THR A 57 14.97 -5.36 -9.58
CA THR A 57 13.97 -5.59 -10.64
C THR A 57 13.02 -6.74 -10.35
N GLU A 58 13.35 -7.64 -9.42
CA GLU A 58 12.51 -8.81 -9.11
C GLU A 58 11.24 -8.42 -8.33
N LEU A 59 10.06 -8.58 -8.92
CA LEU A 59 8.82 -8.22 -8.20
C LEU A 59 8.41 -9.26 -7.14
N GLY A 60 8.79 -10.53 -7.33
CA GLY A 60 8.40 -11.65 -6.48
C GLY A 60 6.99 -12.19 -6.76
N TYR A 61 6.57 -13.15 -5.94
CA TYR A 61 5.26 -13.79 -5.98
C TYR A 61 4.47 -13.50 -4.72
N LEU A 62 3.28 -12.90 -4.88
CA LEU A 62 2.38 -12.62 -3.77
C LEU A 62 1.40 -13.79 -3.57
N ARG A 63 1.62 -14.58 -2.52
CA ARG A 63 0.76 -15.69 -2.12
C ARG A 63 -0.27 -15.22 -1.10
N ARG A 64 -1.43 -15.88 -1.11
CA ARG A 64 -2.50 -15.65 -0.15
C ARG A 64 -3.28 -16.94 0.09
N HIS A 65 -3.89 -17.09 1.26
CA HIS A 65 -4.85 -18.16 1.51
C HIS A 65 -6.27 -17.60 1.40
N MET A 66 -7.11 -18.21 0.57
CA MET A 66 -8.53 -17.85 0.45
C MET A 66 -9.37 -19.13 0.48
N ALA A 67 -10.36 -19.18 1.37
CA ALA A 67 -11.23 -20.34 1.48
C ALA A 67 -12.02 -20.56 0.18
N ARG A 68 -12.22 -21.82 -0.22
CA ARG A 68 -13.06 -22.17 -1.39
C ARG A 68 -14.50 -21.65 -1.29
N GLN A 69 -14.99 -21.49 -0.06
CA GLN A 69 -16.34 -20.99 0.19
C GLN A 69 -16.48 -19.47 0.09
N ASN A 70 -15.35 -18.72 0.03
CA ASN A 70 -15.37 -17.27 -0.11
C ASN A 70 -16.06 -16.88 -1.44
N PRO A 71 -17.06 -15.96 -1.44
CA PRO A 71 -17.70 -15.46 -2.65
C PRO A 71 -16.71 -14.99 -3.72
N GLN A 72 -15.60 -14.36 -3.32
CA GLN A 72 -14.55 -13.90 -4.21
C GLN A 72 -13.86 -15.07 -4.90
N SER A 73 -13.55 -16.15 -4.16
CA SER A 73 -13.04 -17.41 -4.74
C SER A 73 -14.04 -18.04 -5.71
N LYS A 74 -15.34 -17.96 -5.46
CA LYS A 74 -16.38 -18.58 -6.29
C LYS A 74 -16.72 -17.77 -7.54
N ALA A 75 -16.68 -16.45 -7.43
CA ALA A 75 -16.83 -15.55 -8.56
C ALA A 75 -15.66 -15.66 -9.54
N SER A 76 -14.51 -16.04 -9.00
CA SER A 76 -13.25 -16.12 -9.72
C SER A 76 -12.94 -17.58 -10.08
N ASP A 77 -13.02 -17.97 -11.35
CA ASP A 77 -12.24 -19.13 -11.84
C ASP A 77 -10.75 -18.72 -12.03
N PHE A 78 -10.26 -17.88 -11.11
CA PHE A 78 -9.07 -17.07 -11.27
C PHE A 78 -7.91 -17.78 -10.60
N ARG A 79 -7.02 -18.36 -11.41
CA ARG A 79 -5.68 -18.74 -10.99
C ARG A 79 -4.70 -17.68 -11.47
N PRO A 80 -4.36 -16.66 -10.66
CA PRO A 80 -3.29 -15.75 -11.03
C PRO A 80 -1.97 -16.53 -10.98
N HIS A 81 -1.45 -16.86 -12.16
CA HIS A 81 -0.08 -17.33 -12.34
C HIS A 81 0.67 -16.25 -13.11
N GLY A 82 1.48 -15.46 -12.41
CA GLY A 82 2.30 -14.42 -13.03
C GLY A 82 2.81 -13.38 -12.03
N PRO A 83 3.91 -12.67 -12.36
CA PRO A 83 4.44 -11.60 -11.53
C PRO A 83 3.44 -10.44 -11.44
N CYS A 84 3.26 -9.87 -10.25
CA CYS A 84 2.43 -8.70 -10.03
C CYS A 84 3.30 -7.46 -10.01
N LYS A 85 2.89 -6.37 -10.69
CA LYS A 85 3.52 -5.07 -10.49
C LYS A 85 3.36 -4.67 -9.02
N LEU A 86 4.47 -4.33 -8.38
CA LEU A 86 4.49 -3.82 -7.01
C LEU A 86 4.65 -2.30 -7.07
N GLU A 87 3.64 -1.58 -6.61
CA GLU A 87 3.65 -0.12 -6.53
C GLU A 87 3.14 0.30 -5.15
N GLY A 88 3.88 1.17 -4.48
CA GLY A 88 3.45 1.77 -3.23
C GLY A 88 3.20 3.25 -3.37
N LYS A 89 2.44 3.79 -2.43
CA LYS A 89 2.34 5.23 -2.23
C LYS A 89 2.33 5.53 -0.74
N PHE A 90 3.09 6.53 -0.34
CA PHE A 90 2.95 7.10 1.00
C PHE A 90 1.82 8.11 0.99
N LYS A 91 0.91 8.03 1.96
CA LYS A 91 -0.20 8.96 2.09
C LYS A 91 -0.18 9.61 3.47
N MET A 92 0.46 10.78 3.51
CA MET A 92 0.80 11.56 4.70
C MET A 92 0.41 13.03 4.47
N SER A 93 -0.85 13.27 4.11
CA SER A 93 -1.42 14.60 3.87
C SER A 93 -0.74 15.46 2.80
N GLN A 94 0.03 14.86 1.88
CA GLN A 94 0.74 15.61 0.84
C GLN A 94 -0.21 16.33 -0.12
N GLU A 95 -1.44 15.84 -0.27
CA GLU A 95 -2.48 16.46 -1.11
C GLU A 95 -3.04 17.77 -0.52
N MET A 96 -2.83 18.01 0.77
CA MET A 96 -3.43 19.13 1.51
C MET A 96 -2.60 20.41 1.37
N SER A 97 -3.18 21.55 1.76
CA SER A 97 -2.47 22.83 1.78
C SER A 97 -1.37 22.83 2.85
N LYS A 98 -0.39 23.75 2.72
CA LYS A 98 0.66 23.90 3.74
C LYS A 98 0.08 24.18 5.14
N GLY A 99 -0.93 25.05 5.23
CA GLY A 99 -1.59 25.38 6.50
C GLY A 99 -2.26 24.16 7.15
N ASP A 100 -2.88 23.30 6.36
CA ASP A 100 -3.49 22.05 6.85
C ASP A 100 -2.41 21.07 7.34
N ARG A 101 -1.31 20.93 6.58
CA ARG A 101 -0.17 20.08 6.98
C ARG A 101 0.45 20.56 8.29
N ASP A 102 0.67 21.86 8.44
CA ASP A 102 1.17 22.46 9.69
C ASP A 102 0.20 22.23 10.86
N GLY A 103 -1.11 22.25 10.59
CA GLY A 103 -2.14 21.90 11.57
C GLY A 103 -2.03 20.45 12.05
N VAL A 104 -1.86 19.51 11.12
CA VAL A 104 -1.68 18.07 11.43
C VAL A 104 -0.40 17.84 12.23
N ILE A 105 0.71 18.45 11.82
CA ILE A 105 2.01 18.35 12.50
C ILE A 105 1.89 18.83 13.96
N ARG A 106 1.33 20.03 14.17
CA ARG A 106 1.10 20.55 15.53
C ARG A 106 0.18 19.65 16.34
N GLY A 107 -0.84 19.07 15.71
CA GLY A 107 -1.75 18.14 16.36
C GLY A 107 -1.02 16.93 16.93
N PHE A 108 -0.11 16.33 16.16
CA PHE A 108 0.71 15.21 16.62
C PHE A 108 1.74 15.61 17.68
N GLU A 109 2.44 16.73 17.51
CA GLU A 109 3.44 17.22 18.48
C GLU A 109 2.81 17.50 19.88
N ASN A 110 1.55 17.92 19.92
CA ASN A 110 0.81 18.16 21.16
C ASN A 110 0.44 16.88 21.93
N LEU A 111 0.51 15.70 21.31
CA LEU A 111 0.20 14.44 21.97
C LEU A 111 1.36 13.92 22.83
N GLN A 112 2.56 14.53 22.73
CA GLN A 112 3.72 14.29 23.59
C GLN A 112 4.20 12.82 23.67
N SER A 113 3.90 12.03 22.66
CA SER A 113 4.45 10.69 22.47
C SER A 113 5.65 10.71 21.51
N GLU A 114 6.52 9.72 21.65
CA GLU A 114 7.58 9.44 20.67
C GLU A 114 6.99 9.07 19.30
N THR A 115 6.02 8.16 19.25
CA THR A 115 5.41 7.71 17.99
C THR A 115 4.71 8.86 17.24
N GLU A 116 4.03 9.75 17.94
CA GLU A 116 3.34 10.88 17.33
C GLU A 116 4.33 11.93 16.84
N TYR A 117 5.45 12.13 17.54
CA TYR A 117 6.53 12.96 17.03
C TYR A 117 7.09 12.41 15.71
N ASP A 118 7.33 11.10 15.62
CA ASP A 118 7.78 10.45 14.39
C ASP A 118 6.78 10.64 13.24
N LEU A 119 5.48 10.48 13.53
CA LEU A 119 4.41 10.75 12.54
C LEU A 119 4.43 12.21 12.07
N ALA A 120 4.63 13.17 12.97
CA ALA A 120 4.75 14.57 12.63
C ALA A 120 5.95 14.82 11.70
N GLN A 121 7.10 14.20 11.98
CA GLN A 121 8.28 14.28 11.10
C GLN A 121 7.98 13.70 9.71
N ILE A 122 7.35 12.53 9.64
CA ILE A 122 7.02 11.89 8.35
C ILE A 122 6.09 12.78 7.52
N VAL A 123 5.08 13.41 8.13
CA VAL A 123 4.17 14.35 7.45
C VAL A 123 4.94 15.57 6.93
N ARG A 124 5.88 16.10 7.73
CA ARG A 124 6.74 17.23 7.34
C ARG A 124 7.62 16.86 6.14
N GLU A 125 8.40 15.78 6.26
CA GLU A 125 9.34 15.32 5.22
C GLU A 125 8.62 15.02 3.90
N ARG A 126 7.52 14.26 3.94
CA ARG A 126 6.74 13.93 2.74
C ARG A 126 6.08 15.16 2.14
N GLY A 127 5.70 16.13 2.97
CA GLY A 127 5.20 17.42 2.52
C GLY A 127 6.25 18.23 1.76
N GLU A 128 7.47 18.33 2.30
CA GLU A 128 8.58 19.04 1.67
C GLU A 128 9.00 18.39 0.34
N LEU A 129 9.04 17.05 0.27
CA LEU A 129 9.33 16.34 -0.98
C LEU A 129 8.32 16.68 -2.07
N LYS A 130 7.03 16.77 -1.72
CA LYS A 130 5.98 17.18 -2.66
C LYS A 130 6.14 18.64 -3.10
N ASP A 131 6.50 19.54 -2.19
CA ASP A 131 6.70 20.95 -2.51
C ASP A 131 7.95 21.18 -3.40
N LYS A 132 8.98 20.33 -3.29
CA LYS A 132 10.19 20.37 -4.15
C LYS A 132 9.98 19.86 -5.58
N GLN A 133 8.91 19.09 -5.82
CA GLN A 133 8.58 18.51 -7.12
C GLN A 133 7.54 19.33 -7.92
N GLN A 134 7.13 20.50 -7.40
CA GLN A 134 6.29 21.49 -8.09
C GLN A 134 7.14 22.56 -8.77
#